data_AF-A0A8K0VWE1-F1
#
_entry.id   AF-A0A8K0VWE1-F1
#
_cell.length_a   1.000
_cell.length_b   1.000
_cell.length_c   1.000
_cell.angle_alpha   90.00
_cell.angle_beta   90.00
_cell.angle_gamma   90.00
#
_symmetry.space_group_name_H-M   'P 1'
#
loop_
_entity.id
_entity.type
_entity.pdbx_description
1 polymer ?
#
loop_
_entity_poly.entity_id
_entity_poly.type
_entity_poly.pdbx_seq_one_letter_code
_entity_poly.pdbx_strand_id
1 'polypeptide(L)'
;MTGNMGDTHPESTTIPSEPTTTANPPSPRTDKTPTPPPRPSLVQKLRFLLLRYLFNTARSADRNLIRLSKLLSTPSGIDVLLCTTSYTLTLVHALLSRLLERRLADIATDIAEKADGILLPGETLIATLPAPTSTKVIAQIVGSSKALASTIADYRIFVRLWGVVGLYTWARGTYLTPLPEDAGKKEKVLRSLTWAAIASCIGFQVLENGAYLSSRGALTTANWTGDVGKARENVWWLWSSRFWAAYVGMEVVRLGVVRYYKTHDVPTTVQLDGEKEEKIEREESIKKEKLENWLWWKDLISNAAYAPMTIHWSLEQGLLSDWGVGACGVVAGGALLADAWRRTA
;
A
#
# COMPACT_ATOMS: atom_id res chain seq x y z
N MET A 1 40.16 16.47 -52.16
CA MET A 1 40.18 16.25 -50.70
C MET A 1 39.49 14.92 -50.43
N THR A 2 40.18 13.80 -50.63
CA THR A 2 41.08 13.14 -49.64
C THR A 2 40.32 12.48 -48.50
N GLY A 3 39.93 11.22 -48.69
CA GLY A 3 40.03 10.25 -47.60
C GLY A 3 41.35 9.50 -47.71
N ASN A 4 41.73 8.75 -46.68
CA ASN A 4 42.32 7.42 -46.86
C ASN A 4 42.12 6.56 -45.60
N MET A 5 41.94 5.25 -45.80
CA MET A 5 42.21 4.23 -44.78
C MET A 5 43.70 3.86 -44.86
N GLY A 6 44.34 3.55 -43.74
CA GLY A 6 45.57 2.73 -43.73
C GLY A 6 45.17 1.27 -43.51
N ASP A 7 45.46 0.35 -44.43
CA ASP A 7 46.75 -0.29 -44.72
C ASP A 7 47.05 -1.44 -43.73
N THR A 8 46.97 -2.73 -44.10
CA THR A 8 47.70 -3.52 -45.14
C THR A 8 49.18 -3.74 -44.78
N HIS A 9 49.84 -4.91 -44.95
CA HIS A 9 49.45 -6.25 -45.47
C HIS A 9 50.41 -7.36 -44.90
N PRO A 10 50.49 -8.64 -45.40
CA PRO A 10 50.90 -9.80 -44.58
C PRO A 10 52.11 -10.62 -45.12
N GLU A 11 52.49 -11.67 -44.38
CA GLU A 11 53.18 -12.89 -44.86
C GLU A 11 52.56 -14.10 -44.10
N SER A 12 52.04 -15.22 -44.61
CA SER A 12 52.04 -15.98 -45.88
C SER A 12 52.90 -17.26 -45.89
N THR A 13 52.21 -18.43 -45.76
CA THR A 13 52.59 -19.76 -46.33
C THR A 13 53.81 -20.51 -45.71
N THR A 14 53.97 -21.85 -45.68
CA THR A 14 53.22 -23.02 -46.22
C THR A 14 53.40 -24.27 -45.32
N ILE A 15 52.60 -25.33 -45.56
CA ILE A 15 52.48 -26.64 -44.86
C ILE A 15 52.99 -27.74 -45.83
N PRO A 16 53.80 -28.80 -45.47
CA PRO A 16 53.23 -30.04 -44.88
C PRO A 16 54.15 -31.08 -44.16
N SER A 17 53.50 -32.12 -43.62
CA SER A 17 53.90 -33.55 -43.48
C SER A 17 54.87 -34.06 -42.38
N GLU A 18 54.45 -35.18 -41.77
CA GLU A 18 55.16 -36.05 -40.81
C GLU A 18 56.25 -36.92 -41.50
N PRO A 19 57.23 -37.55 -40.79
CA PRO A 19 56.95 -38.79 -40.04
C PRO A 19 57.78 -39.08 -38.76
N THR A 20 57.25 -40.02 -37.96
CA THR A 20 57.86 -40.93 -36.96
C THR A 20 59.38 -40.92 -36.75
N THR A 21 59.84 -40.84 -35.49
CA THR A 21 60.98 -41.61 -34.97
C THR A 21 60.80 -41.97 -33.49
N THR A 22 61.09 -43.23 -33.16
CA THR A 22 60.98 -43.87 -31.84
C THR A 22 62.09 -43.50 -30.85
N ALA A 23 61.76 -43.38 -29.56
CA ALA A 23 62.69 -43.57 -28.44
C ALA A 23 61.99 -44.22 -27.23
N ASN A 24 62.70 -45.10 -26.52
CA ASN A 24 62.18 -46.01 -25.50
C ASN A 24 61.96 -45.36 -24.10
N PRO A 25 61.21 -46.00 -23.18
CA PRO A 25 60.48 -45.28 -22.13
C PRO A 25 61.28 -45.03 -20.83
N PRO A 26 61.03 -43.93 -20.11
CA PRO A 26 61.35 -43.82 -18.69
C PRO A 26 60.33 -44.62 -17.84
N SER A 27 60.83 -45.30 -16.80
CA SER A 27 60.07 -46.15 -15.88
C SER A 27 58.82 -45.46 -15.28
N PRO A 28 57.76 -46.22 -14.91
CA PRO A 28 56.51 -45.64 -14.47
C PRO A 28 56.70 -44.77 -13.22
N ARG A 29 56.41 -43.47 -13.37
CA ARG A 29 56.17 -42.60 -12.22
C ARG A 29 54.96 -43.16 -11.49
N THR A 30 55.11 -43.43 -10.20
CA THR A 30 54.01 -43.85 -9.34
C THR A 30 52.90 -42.81 -9.40
N ASP A 31 51.78 -43.22 -9.99
CA ASP A 31 50.63 -42.35 -10.22
C ASP A 31 50.05 -41.97 -8.85
N LYS A 32 50.31 -40.72 -8.43
CA LYS A 32 49.84 -40.23 -7.13
C LYS A 32 48.34 -40.04 -7.25
N THR A 33 47.60 -41.05 -6.76
CA THR A 33 46.14 -41.07 -6.70
C THR A 33 45.63 -39.70 -6.26
N PRO A 34 44.76 -39.02 -7.04
CA PRO A 34 44.35 -37.66 -6.74
C PRO A 34 43.68 -37.62 -5.37
N THR A 35 44.31 -36.92 -4.43
CA THR A 35 43.83 -36.82 -3.06
C THR A 35 42.42 -36.20 -3.08
N PRO A 36 41.41 -36.83 -2.46
CA PRO A 36 40.06 -36.28 -2.47
C PRO A 36 40.07 -34.89 -1.81
N PRO A 37 39.29 -33.92 -2.31
CA PRO A 37 39.31 -32.57 -1.80
C PRO A 37 38.99 -32.55 -0.29
N PRO A 38 39.72 -31.77 0.52
CA PRO A 38 39.57 -31.78 1.97
C PRO A 38 38.13 -31.42 2.35
N ARG A 39 37.50 -32.27 3.16
CA ARG A 39 36.11 -32.07 3.60
C ARG A 39 36.00 -30.72 4.33
N PRO A 40 35.07 -29.82 3.96
CA PRO A 40 35.03 -28.48 4.53
C PRO A 40 34.72 -28.53 6.01
N SER A 41 35.51 -27.79 6.79
CA SER A 41 35.37 -27.72 8.25
C SER A 41 34.04 -27.09 8.66
N LEU A 42 33.60 -27.35 9.90
CA LEU A 42 32.36 -26.77 10.44
C LEU A 42 32.39 -25.23 10.34
N VAL A 43 33.55 -24.62 10.62
CA VAL A 43 33.77 -23.17 10.49
C VAL A 43 33.63 -22.69 9.03
N GLN A 44 34.15 -23.43 8.05
CA GLN A 44 33.99 -23.09 6.63
C GLN A 44 32.52 -23.19 6.19
N LYS A 45 31.79 -24.22 6.64
CA LYS A 45 30.35 -24.36 6.39
C LYS A 45 29.55 -23.21 7.02
N LEU A 46 29.85 -22.84 8.26
CA LEU A 46 29.17 -21.74 8.97
C LEU A 46 29.44 -20.39 8.29
N ARG A 47 30.70 -20.13 7.88
CA ARG A 47 31.07 -18.93 7.10
C ARG A 47 30.32 -18.88 5.77
N PHE A 48 30.23 -20.00 5.05
CA PHE A 48 29.48 -20.07 3.79
C PHE A 48 27.98 -19.81 3.98
N LEU A 49 27.36 -20.40 5.02
CA LEU A 49 25.95 -20.15 5.35
C LEU A 49 25.69 -18.69 5.72
N LEU A 50 26.57 -18.08 6.54
CA LEU A 50 26.48 -16.68 6.92
C LEU A 50 26.67 -15.74 5.72
N LEU A 51 27.67 -15.98 4.86
CA LEU A 51 27.86 -15.20 3.63
C LEU A 51 26.68 -15.35 2.67
N ARG A 52 26.12 -16.56 2.51
CA ARG A 52 24.92 -16.80 1.69
C ARG A 52 23.69 -16.10 2.27
N TYR A 53 23.52 -16.11 3.59
CA TYR A 53 22.44 -15.39 4.26
C TYR A 53 22.57 -13.88 4.09
N LEU A 54 23.76 -13.32 4.32
CA LEU A 54 24.05 -11.90 4.10
C LEU A 54 23.84 -11.49 2.65
N PHE A 55 24.35 -12.27 1.69
CA PHE A 55 24.16 -12.00 0.26
C PHE A 55 22.68 -12.03 -0.16
N ASN A 56 21.93 -13.04 0.28
CA ASN A 56 20.49 -13.12 0.02
C ASN A 56 19.73 -11.97 0.68
N THR A 57 20.11 -11.58 1.89
CA THR A 57 19.49 -10.46 2.62
C THR A 57 19.79 -9.13 1.92
N ALA A 58 21.05 -8.87 1.55
CA ALA A 58 21.46 -7.68 0.81
C ALA A 58 20.77 -7.59 -0.56
N ARG A 59 20.73 -8.68 -1.34
CA ARG A 59 20.03 -8.74 -2.63
C ARG A 59 18.52 -8.55 -2.51
N SER A 60 17.91 -9.05 -1.42
CA SER A 60 16.47 -8.84 -1.16
C SER A 60 16.20 -7.40 -0.73
N ALA A 61 17.07 -6.82 0.11
CA ALA A 61 16.99 -5.43 0.57
C ALA A 61 17.14 -4.46 -0.61
N ASP A 62 18.17 -4.60 -1.44
CA ASP A 62 18.39 -3.82 -2.66
C ASP A 62 17.17 -3.83 -3.59
N ARG A 63 16.66 -5.02 -3.94
CA ARG A 63 15.44 -5.16 -4.74
C ARG A 63 14.23 -4.47 -4.09
N ASN A 64 14.09 -4.55 -2.77
CA ASN A 64 12.98 -3.89 -2.07
C ASN A 64 13.16 -2.37 -1.99
N LEU A 65 14.38 -1.85 -1.88
CA LEU A 65 14.69 -0.42 -1.91
C LEU A 65 14.41 0.18 -3.30
N ILE A 66 14.79 -0.51 -4.38
CA ILE A 66 14.45 -0.12 -5.76
C ILE A 66 12.93 -0.07 -5.95
N ARG A 67 12.20 -1.08 -5.45
CA ARG A 67 10.73 -1.10 -5.50
C ARG A 67 10.08 -0.02 -4.65
N LEU A 68 10.63 0.27 -3.47
CA LEU A 68 10.17 1.37 -2.62
C LEU A 68 10.41 2.73 -3.30
N SER A 69 11.57 2.92 -3.94
CA SER A 69 11.86 4.12 -4.75
C SER A 69 10.85 4.28 -5.90
N LYS A 70 10.54 3.20 -6.64
CA LYS A 70 9.47 3.19 -7.66
C LYS A 70 8.06 3.48 -7.10
N LEU A 71 7.77 3.09 -5.85
CA LEU A 71 6.50 3.42 -5.20
C LEU A 71 6.43 4.91 -4.86
N LEU A 72 7.50 5.42 -4.22
CA LEU A 72 7.61 6.79 -3.74
C LEU A 72 7.84 7.83 -4.85
N SER A 73 8.17 7.42 -6.07
CA SER A 73 8.31 8.35 -7.21
C SER A 73 6.97 8.89 -7.73
N THR A 74 5.83 8.40 -7.22
CA THR A 74 4.49 8.85 -7.63
C THR A 74 3.68 9.39 -6.44
N PRO A 75 2.92 10.49 -6.59
CA PRO A 75 2.06 11.00 -5.52
C PRO A 75 1.03 9.96 -5.02
N SER A 76 0.51 9.13 -5.91
CA SER A 76 -0.43 8.04 -5.55
C SER A 76 0.24 6.95 -4.71
N GLY A 77 1.48 6.55 -5.03
CA GLY A 77 2.22 5.57 -4.24
C GLY A 77 2.62 6.10 -2.85
N ILE A 78 2.97 7.40 -2.77
CA ILE A 78 3.16 8.10 -1.48
C ILE A 78 1.86 8.08 -0.66
N ASP A 79 0.73 8.54 -1.21
CA ASP A 79 -0.53 8.59 -0.46
C ASP A 79 -0.96 7.21 0.04
N VAL A 80 -0.89 6.18 -0.80
CA VAL A 80 -1.31 4.82 -0.44
C VAL A 80 -0.41 4.21 0.65
N LEU A 81 0.91 4.47 0.61
CA LEU A 81 1.81 4.06 1.68
C LEU A 81 1.46 4.80 2.99
N LEU A 82 1.36 6.13 2.95
CA LEU A 82 1.04 6.95 4.10
C LEU A 82 -0.35 6.64 4.69
N CYS A 83 -1.33 6.33 3.84
CA CYS A 83 -2.66 5.84 4.22
C CYS A 83 -2.55 4.58 5.08
N THR A 84 -1.84 3.57 4.56
CA THR A 84 -1.66 2.29 5.23
C THR A 84 -0.89 2.46 6.55
N THR A 85 0.19 3.26 6.54
CA THR A 85 0.97 3.56 7.75
C THR A 85 0.15 4.30 8.80
N SER A 86 -0.61 5.33 8.42
CA SER A 86 -1.44 6.11 9.35
C SER A 86 -2.50 5.26 10.05
N TYR A 87 -3.23 4.41 9.32
CA TYR A 87 -4.21 3.51 9.93
C TYR A 87 -3.57 2.37 10.71
N THR A 88 -2.38 1.88 10.31
CA THR A 88 -1.62 0.91 11.11
C THR A 88 -1.23 1.53 12.46
N LEU A 89 -0.74 2.77 12.47
CA LEU A 89 -0.41 3.50 13.70
C LEU A 89 -1.64 3.81 14.55
N THR A 90 -2.79 4.09 13.92
CA THR A 90 -4.09 4.26 14.61
C THR A 90 -4.52 2.96 15.30
N LEU A 91 -4.39 1.82 14.62
CA LEU A 91 -4.71 0.50 15.18
C LEU A 91 -3.74 0.13 16.33
N VAL A 92 -2.43 0.35 16.14
CA VAL A 92 -1.42 0.14 17.18
C VAL A 92 -1.69 1.03 18.39
N HIS A 93 -2.01 2.31 18.19
CA HIS A 93 -2.40 3.23 19.25
C HIS A 93 -3.63 2.72 20.01
N ALA A 94 -4.71 2.34 19.33
CA ALA A 94 -5.95 1.90 19.98
C ALA A 94 -5.78 0.58 20.75
N LEU A 95 -5.02 -0.39 20.21
CA LEU A 95 -4.75 -1.66 20.88
C LEU A 95 -3.81 -1.50 22.08
N LEU A 96 -2.75 -0.70 21.96
CA LEU A 96 -1.82 -0.48 23.06
C LEU A 96 -2.38 0.45 24.13
N SER A 97 -3.28 1.39 23.80
CA SER A 97 -3.97 2.22 24.81
C SER A 97 -4.85 1.35 25.70
N ARG A 98 -5.64 0.44 25.11
CA ARG A 98 -6.44 -0.54 25.87
C ARG A 98 -5.59 -1.47 26.73
N LEU A 99 -4.41 -1.87 26.25
CA LEU A 99 -3.47 -2.67 27.04
C LEU A 99 -2.87 -1.86 28.20
N LEU A 100 -2.55 -0.59 27.96
CA LEU A 100 -2.01 0.33 28.96
C LEU A 100 -3.03 0.65 30.05
N GLU A 101 -4.25 1.01 29.67
CA GLU A 101 -5.40 1.26 30.56
C GLU A 101 -5.65 0.06 31.47
N ARG A 102 -5.73 -1.16 30.91
CA ARG A 102 -5.88 -2.39 31.69
C ARG A 102 -4.73 -2.57 32.69
N ARG A 103 -3.47 -2.45 32.26
CA ARG A 103 -2.33 -2.60 33.17
C ARG A 103 -2.30 -1.54 34.27
N LEU A 104 -2.72 -0.31 33.99
CA LEU A 104 -2.82 0.75 34.99
C LEU A 104 -3.97 0.49 35.96
N ALA A 105 -5.11 -0.04 35.50
CA ALA A 105 -6.22 -0.47 36.35
C ALA A 105 -5.87 -1.70 37.21
N ASP A 106 -5.17 -2.69 36.65
CA ASP A 106 -4.67 -3.87 37.39
C ASP A 106 -3.73 -3.43 38.52
N ILE A 107 -2.79 -2.53 38.23
CA ILE A 107 -1.87 -1.94 39.23
C ILE A 107 -2.64 -1.16 40.28
N ALA A 108 -3.59 -0.30 39.90
CA ALA A 108 -4.40 0.48 40.83
C ALA A 108 -5.24 -0.40 41.76
N THR A 109 -5.81 -1.48 41.23
CA THR A 109 -6.60 -2.46 42.01
C THR A 109 -5.71 -3.23 43.00
N ASP A 110 -4.56 -3.74 42.57
CA ASP A 110 -3.59 -4.43 43.45
C ASP A 110 -3.08 -3.53 44.59
N ILE A 111 -2.94 -2.23 44.36
CA ILE A 111 -2.61 -1.24 45.40
C ILE A 111 -3.80 -1.01 46.32
N ALA A 112 -5.01 -0.85 45.77
CA ALA A 112 -6.22 -0.60 46.56
C ALA A 112 -6.52 -1.78 47.49
N GLU A 113 -6.47 -3.02 46.99
CA GLU A 113 -6.65 -4.24 47.80
C GLU A 113 -5.62 -4.36 48.93
N LYS A 114 -4.36 -3.96 48.70
CA LYS A 114 -3.32 -3.94 49.74
C LYS A 114 -3.47 -2.80 50.74
N ALA A 115 -4.15 -1.72 50.36
CA ALA A 115 -4.38 -0.55 51.21
C ALA A 115 -5.68 -0.66 52.03
N ASP A 116 -6.67 -1.42 51.56
CA ASP A 116 -7.98 -1.61 52.22
C ASP A 116 -7.86 -2.17 53.65
N GLY A 117 -6.85 -3.03 53.89
CA GLY A 117 -6.52 -3.54 55.23
C GLY A 117 -5.65 -2.63 56.11
N ILE A 118 -5.29 -1.43 55.64
CA ILE A 118 -4.34 -0.51 56.30
C ILE A 118 -4.98 0.87 56.56
N LEU A 119 -5.83 1.36 55.66
CA LEU A 119 -6.47 2.67 55.74
C LEU A 119 -7.68 2.66 56.67
N LEU A 120 -7.87 3.73 57.45
CA LEU A 120 -9.09 3.92 58.22
C LEU A 120 -10.24 4.44 57.32
N PRO A 121 -11.52 4.18 57.68
CA PRO A 121 -12.67 4.68 56.92
C PRO A 121 -12.64 6.21 56.77
N GLY A 122 -12.47 6.68 55.54
CA GLY A 122 -12.39 8.11 55.20
C GLY A 122 -10.98 8.64 54.90
N GLU A 123 -9.92 7.85 55.07
CA GLU A 123 -8.57 8.24 54.68
C GLU A 123 -8.32 8.05 53.17
N THR A 124 -7.74 9.07 52.52
CA THR A 124 -7.41 9.03 51.09
C THR A 124 -5.92 8.77 50.86
N LEU A 125 -5.58 7.64 50.25
CA LEU A 125 -4.20 7.34 49.85
C LEU A 125 -3.85 8.02 48.51
N ILE A 126 -2.84 8.90 48.51
CA ILE A 126 -2.24 9.46 47.30
C ILE A 126 -0.84 8.86 47.12
N ALA A 127 -0.74 7.82 46.29
CA ALA A 127 0.53 7.14 46.00
C ALA A 127 1.08 7.52 44.63
N THR A 128 2.29 8.10 44.59
CA THR A 128 3.04 8.30 43.34
C THR A 128 4.03 7.16 43.14
N LEU A 129 3.71 6.23 42.24
CA LEU A 129 4.52 5.03 42.01
C LEU A 129 5.25 5.10 40.66
N PRO A 130 6.54 4.73 40.59
CA PRO A 130 7.28 4.71 39.33
C PRO A 130 6.74 3.58 38.46
N ALA A 131 6.04 3.93 37.37
CA ALA A 131 5.50 2.96 36.43
C ALA A 131 6.59 1.97 35.94
N PRO A 132 6.28 0.66 35.82
CA PRO A 132 7.21 -0.35 35.31
C PRO A 132 7.80 0.04 33.95
N THR A 133 9.05 -0.36 33.68
CA THR A 133 9.75 -0.02 32.43
C THR A 133 8.98 -0.47 31.19
N SER A 134 8.35 -1.64 31.22
CA SER A 134 7.47 -2.15 30.16
C SER A 134 6.26 -1.24 29.93
N THR A 135 5.59 -0.81 31.01
CA THR A 135 4.45 0.13 30.97
C THR A 135 4.86 1.49 30.40
N LYS A 136 6.06 2.00 30.77
CA LYS A 136 6.63 3.24 30.21
C LYS A 136 6.89 3.12 28.70
N VAL A 137 7.44 2.01 28.23
CA VAL A 137 7.65 1.75 26.79
C VAL A 137 6.31 1.69 26.05
N ILE A 138 5.30 1.00 26.60
CA ILE A 138 3.96 0.98 25.99
C ILE A 138 3.38 2.39 25.90
N ALA A 139 3.45 3.20 26.97
CA ALA A 139 2.98 4.58 26.97
C ALA A 139 3.71 5.46 25.94
N GLN A 140 5.02 5.29 25.78
CA GLN A 140 5.80 5.99 24.75
C GLN A 140 5.39 5.59 23.33
N ILE A 141 5.14 4.30 23.07
CA ILE A 141 4.66 3.82 21.76
C ILE A 141 3.22 4.32 21.49
N VAL A 142 2.35 4.33 22.50
CA VAL A 142 0.98 4.87 22.43
C VAL A 142 1.00 6.35 22.01
N GLY A 143 1.83 7.17 22.67
CA GLY A 143 1.96 8.60 22.37
C GLY A 143 2.59 8.89 21.00
N SER A 144 3.71 8.23 20.70
CA SER A 144 4.41 8.42 19.42
C SER A 144 3.62 7.92 18.21
N SER A 145 2.88 6.81 18.35
CA SER A 145 2.00 6.31 17.28
C SER A 145 0.86 7.28 16.99
N LYS A 146 0.23 7.86 18.03
CA LYS A 146 -0.81 8.89 17.86
C LYS A 146 -0.27 10.15 17.19
N ALA A 147 0.86 10.66 17.67
CA ALA A 147 1.49 11.85 17.10
C ALA A 147 1.84 11.65 15.62
N LEU A 148 2.51 10.54 15.28
CA LEU A 148 2.88 10.24 13.90
C LEU A 148 1.67 9.99 12.99
N ALA A 149 0.64 9.27 13.48
CA ALA A 149 -0.61 9.09 12.74
C ALA A 149 -1.29 10.43 12.43
N SER A 150 -1.33 11.36 13.40
CA SER A 150 -1.91 12.70 13.26
C SER A 150 -1.13 13.55 12.24
N THR A 151 0.21 13.54 12.30
CA THR A 151 1.05 14.27 11.32
C THR A 151 0.88 13.74 9.91
N ILE A 152 0.78 12.41 9.74
CA ILE A 152 0.52 11.80 8.43
C ILE A 152 -0.88 12.16 7.93
N ALA A 153 -1.91 12.08 8.78
CA ALA A 153 -3.27 12.43 8.41
C ALA A 153 -3.38 13.90 7.95
N ASP A 154 -2.75 14.82 8.69
CA ASP A 154 -2.66 16.24 8.35
C ASP A 154 -1.99 16.48 6.98
N TYR A 155 -0.80 15.91 6.78
CA TYR A 155 -0.09 16.00 5.49
C TYR A 155 -0.93 15.47 4.33
N ARG A 156 -1.65 14.35 4.53
CA ARG A 156 -2.51 13.77 3.49
C ARG A 156 -3.70 14.67 3.14
N ILE A 157 -4.36 15.27 4.13
CA ILE A 157 -5.46 16.22 3.88
C ILE A 157 -4.92 17.48 3.19
N PHE A 158 -3.79 18.02 3.66
CA PHE A 158 -3.12 19.16 3.03
C PHE A 158 -2.84 18.89 1.54
N VAL A 159 -2.17 17.79 1.19
CA VAL A 159 -1.88 17.44 -0.21
C VAL A 159 -3.17 17.13 -1.00
N ARG A 160 -4.27 16.73 -0.35
CA ARG A 160 -5.57 16.56 -1.02
C ARG A 160 -6.21 17.87 -1.48
N LEU A 161 -5.76 19.04 -1.00
CA LEU A 161 -6.28 20.34 -1.46
C LEU A 161 -6.24 20.49 -2.99
N TRP A 162 -5.21 19.93 -3.64
CA TRP A 162 -5.03 19.90 -5.10
C TRP A 162 -5.94 18.90 -5.84
N GLY A 163 -6.69 18.05 -5.11
CA GLY A 163 -7.57 17.02 -5.65
C GLY A 163 -8.64 17.54 -6.60
N VAL A 164 -9.13 18.76 -6.40
CA VAL A 164 -10.08 19.42 -7.33
C VAL A 164 -9.54 19.53 -8.76
N VAL A 165 -8.22 19.65 -8.96
CA VAL A 165 -7.61 19.66 -10.30
C VAL A 165 -7.73 18.27 -10.96
N GLY A 166 -7.52 17.20 -10.18
CA GLY A 166 -7.72 15.82 -10.63
C GLY A 166 -9.19 15.50 -10.93
N LEU A 167 -10.12 16.07 -10.16
CA LEU A 167 -11.55 15.93 -10.42
C LEU A 167 -11.97 16.68 -11.69
N TYR A 168 -11.41 17.87 -11.95
CA TYR A 168 -11.61 18.58 -13.21
C TYR A 168 -11.10 17.78 -14.42
N THR A 169 -9.90 17.19 -14.35
CA THR A 169 -9.37 16.39 -15.47
C THR A 169 -10.17 15.10 -15.69
N TRP A 170 -10.65 14.46 -14.62
CA TRP A 170 -11.56 13.31 -14.72
C TRP A 170 -12.93 13.69 -15.34
N ALA A 171 -13.52 14.81 -14.92
CA ALA A 171 -14.74 15.33 -15.50
C ALA A 171 -14.57 15.69 -16.99
N ARG A 172 -13.48 16.38 -17.33
CA ARG A 172 -13.13 16.73 -18.72
C ARG A 172 -12.90 15.50 -19.59
N GLY A 173 -12.19 14.50 -19.10
CA GLY A 173 -11.97 13.23 -19.81
C GLY A 173 -13.28 12.49 -20.06
N THR A 174 -14.16 12.46 -19.06
CA THR A 174 -15.52 11.88 -19.16
C THR A 174 -16.40 12.64 -20.15
N TYR A 175 -16.30 13.97 -20.20
CA TYR A 175 -17.03 14.80 -21.17
C TYR A 175 -16.54 14.61 -22.61
N LEU A 176 -15.22 14.60 -22.82
CA LEU A 176 -14.61 14.50 -24.16
C LEU A 176 -14.64 13.09 -24.76
N THR A 177 -14.99 12.08 -23.97
CA THR A 177 -15.24 10.71 -24.46
C THR A 177 -16.75 10.47 -24.42
N PRO A 178 -17.54 10.96 -25.39
CA PRO A 178 -18.99 10.72 -25.40
C PRO A 178 -19.31 9.22 -25.46
N LEU A 179 -20.56 8.88 -25.15
CA LEU A 179 -21.03 7.51 -25.35
C LEU A 179 -21.30 7.28 -26.84
N PRO A 180 -20.98 6.09 -27.40
CA PRO A 180 -21.42 5.71 -28.75
C PRO A 180 -22.95 5.82 -28.90
N GLU A 181 -23.45 6.07 -30.11
CA GLU A 181 -24.91 6.19 -30.35
C GLU A 181 -25.64 4.87 -30.09
N ASP A 182 -24.97 3.75 -30.41
CA ASP A 182 -25.38 2.36 -30.18
C ASP A 182 -25.16 1.87 -28.73
N ALA A 183 -24.65 2.72 -27.83
CA ALA A 183 -24.27 2.34 -26.47
C ALA A 183 -25.35 1.57 -25.70
N GLY A 184 -24.98 0.40 -25.19
CA GLY A 184 -25.89 -0.49 -24.46
C GLY A 184 -26.35 0.07 -23.11
N LYS A 185 -27.36 -0.58 -22.51
CA LYS A 185 -27.88 -0.23 -21.17
C LYS A 185 -26.77 -0.21 -20.10
N LYS A 186 -25.85 -1.17 -20.16
CA LYS A 186 -24.64 -1.29 -19.32
C LYS A 186 -23.82 0.01 -19.32
N GLU A 187 -23.47 0.51 -20.49
CA GLU A 187 -22.62 1.69 -20.66
C GLU A 187 -23.33 2.97 -20.23
N LYS A 188 -24.63 3.08 -20.53
CA LYS A 188 -25.48 4.20 -20.09
C LYS A 188 -25.57 4.26 -18.55
N VAL A 189 -25.74 3.12 -17.88
CA VAL A 189 -25.71 3.02 -16.41
C VAL A 189 -24.33 3.37 -15.85
N LEU A 190 -23.26 2.79 -16.37
CA LEU A 190 -21.89 3.07 -15.92
C LEU A 190 -21.51 4.55 -16.14
N ARG A 191 -21.96 5.18 -17.23
CA ARG A 191 -21.79 6.61 -17.48
C ARG A 191 -22.52 7.48 -16.46
N SER A 192 -23.77 7.13 -16.12
CA SER A 192 -24.54 7.82 -15.09
C SER A 192 -23.86 7.72 -13.72
N LEU A 193 -23.37 6.52 -13.36
CA LEU A 193 -22.61 6.31 -12.12
C LEU A 193 -21.31 7.12 -12.10
N THR A 194 -20.59 7.21 -13.22
CA THR A 194 -19.36 7.99 -13.33
C THR A 194 -19.62 9.49 -13.09
N TRP A 195 -20.66 10.06 -13.70
CA TRP A 195 -21.02 11.47 -13.47
C TRP A 195 -21.48 11.74 -12.04
N ALA A 196 -22.26 10.85 -11.45
CA ALA A 196 -22.69 10.97 -10.06
C ALA A 196 -21.48 10.85 -9.09
N ALA A 197 -20.55 9.93 -9.37
CA ALA A 197 -19.30 9.77 -8.62
C ALA A 197 -18.41 11.03 -8.69
N ILE A 198 -18.26 11.63 -9.88
CA ILE A 198 -17.58 12.92 -10.07
C ILE A 198 -18.23 14.01 -9.22
N ALA A 199 -19.56 14.17 -9.31
CA ALA A 199 -20.28 15.20 -8.56
C ALA A 199 -20.13 15.02 -7.04
N SER A 200 -20.19 13.78 -6.55
CA SER A 200 -19.99 13.46 -5.14
C SER A 200 -18.56 13.74 -4.68
N CYS A 201 -17.54 13.37 -5.47
CA CYS A 201 -16.16 13.70 -5.15
C CYS A 201 -15.89 15.21 -5.14
N ILE A 202 -16.53 15.99 -6.02
CA ILE A 202 -16.44 17.46 -6.00
C ILE A 202 -17.05 18.02 -4.72
N GLY A 203 -18.25 17.54 -4.33
CA GLY A 203 -18.90 17.92 -3.06
C GLY A 203 -18.03 17.60 -1.85
N PHE A 204 -17.45 16.39 -1.80
CA PHE A 204 -16.47 16.00 -0.79
C PHE A 204 -15.27 16.95 -0.75
N GLN A 205 -14.58 17.15 -1.89
CA GLN A 205 -13.30 17.87 -1.91
C GLN A 205 -13.46 19.36 -1.60
N VAL A 206 -14.53 20.01 -2.08
CA VAL A 206 -14.78 21.43 -1.78
C VAL A 206 -15.05 21.65 -0.28
N LEU A 207 -15.84 20.76 0.33
CA LEU A 207 -16.17 20.84 1.75
C LEU A 207 -14.98 20.47 2.64
N GLU A 208 -14.23 19.41 2.29
CA GLU A 208 -13.00 19.04 3.00
C GLU A 208 -11.95 20.16 2.95
N ASN A 209 -11.72 20.74 1.77
CA ASN A 209 -10.78 21.86 1.59
C ASN A 209 -11.15 23.05 2.48
N GLY A 210 -12.44 23.44 2.50
CA GLY A 210 -12.90 24.56 3.31
C GLY A 210 -12.83 24.28 4.82
N ALA A 211 -13.21 23.07 5.25
CA ALA A 211 -13.13 22.67 6.66
C ALA A 211 -11.68 22.60 7.16
N TYR A 212 -10.75 22.11 6.32
CA TYR A 212 -9.33 22.10 6.62
C TYR A 212 -8.72 23.52 6.68
N LEU A 213 -9.07 24.41 5.75
CA LEU A 213 -8.61 25.80 5.79
C LEU A 213 -9.20 26.57 6.99
N SER A 214 -10.42 26.25 7.41
CA SER A 214 -11.02 26.73 8.67
C SER A 214 -10.20 26.26 9.88
N SER A 215 -9.91 24.96 9.97
CA SER A 215 -9.18 24.37 11.11
C SER A 215 -7.74 24.87 11.25
N ARG A 216 -7.18 25.42 10.15
CA ARG A 216 -5.88 26.10 10.09
C ARG A 216 -5.94 27.62 10.24
N GLY A 217 -7.13 28.20 10.46
CA GLY A 217 -7.31 29.65 10.64
C GLY A 217 -7.09 30.49 9.37
N ALA A 218 -7.05 29.86 8.20
CA ALA A 218 -6.86 30.57 6.92
C ALA A 218 -8.13 31.31 6.46
N LEU A 219 -9.31 30.95 7.01
CA LEU A 219 -10.59 31.60 6.72
C LEU A 219 -10.92 32.62 7.83
N THR A 220 -10.68 33.90 7.55
CA THR A 220 -10.67 34.97 8.58
C THR A 220 -11.96 35.81 8.66
N THR A 221 -12.95 35.56 7.80
CA THR A 221 -14.23 36.32 7.84
C THR A 221 -15.07 35.95 9.06
N ALA A 222 -15.95 36.85 9.52
CA ALA A 222 -16.84 36.61 10.68
C ALA A 222 -17.61 35.28 10.66
N ASN A 223 -17.99 34.77 9.47
CA ASN A 223 -18.70 33.49 9.31
C ASN A 223 -17.81 32.23 9.45
N TRP A 224 -16.52 32.41 9.70
CA TRP A 224 -15.48 31.38 9.84
C TRP A 224 -14.65 31.57 11.12
N THR A 225 -14.92 32.60 11.92
CA THR A 225 -14.23 32.87 13.20
C THR A 225 -15.13 32.60 14.40
N GLY A 226 -14.53 32.40 15.58
CA GLY A 226 -15.25 32.11 16.82
C GLY A 226 -16.06 30.80 16.77
N ASP A 227 -17.10 30.73 17.60
CA ASP A 227 -17.92 29.52 17.73
C ASP A 227 -18.80 29.25 16.49
N VAL A 228 -19.21 30.30 15.78
CA VAL A 228 -19.92 30.21 14.49
C VAL A 228 -19.04 29.54 13.45
N GLY A 229 -17.75 29.91 13.38
CA GLY A 229 -16.76 29.27 12.52
C GLY A 229 -16.59 27.78 12.81
N LYS A 230 -16.39 27.43 14.09
CA LYS A 230 -16.26 26.01 14.52
C LYS A 230 -17.51 25.18 14.22
N ALA A 231 -18.71 25.73 14.45
CA ALA A 231 -19.96 25.04 14.13
C ALA A 231 -20.07 24.77 12.61
N ARG A 232 -19.72 25.76 11.79
CA ARG A 232 -19.69 25.62 10.32
C ARG A 232 -18.65 24.61 9.85
N GLU A 233 -17.45 24.63 10.44
CA GLU A 233 -16.38 23.69 10.16
C GLU A 233 -16.83 22.23 10.40
N ASN A 234 -17.42 21.95 11.57
CA ASN A 234 -17.97 20.64 11.91
C ASN A 234 -19.04 20.19 10.91
N VAL A 235 -19.94 21.09 10.50
CA VAL A 235 -20.94 20.81 9.46
C VAL A 235 -20.28 20.47 8.12
N TRP A 236 -19.19 21.14 7.75
CA TRP A 236 -18.47 20.87 6.50
C TRP A 236 -17.72 19.53 6.53
N TRP A 237 -17.09 19.16 7.66
CA TRP A 237 -16.51 17.83 7.89
C TRP A 237 -17.56 16.70 7.82
N LEU A 238 -18.75 16.94 8.37
CA LEU A 238 -19.85 15.97 8.38
C LEU A 238 -20.42 15.76 6.97
N TRP A 239 -20.65 16.84 6.22
CA TRP A 239 -21.18 16.76 4.86
C TRP A 239 -20.15 16.27 3.83
N SER A 240 -18.87 16.61 3.96
CA SER A 240 -17.83 16.01 3.11
C SER A 240 -17.82 14.49 3.29
N SER A 241 -17.83 14.00 4.53
CA SER A 241 -17.89 12.57 4.84
C SER A 241 -19.12 11.87 4.26
N ARG A 242 -20.29 12.55 4.21
CA ARG A 242 -21.50 12.03 3.54
C ARG A 242 -21.35 11.92 2.03
N PHE A 243 -20.70 12.89 1.38
CA PHE A 243 -20.35 12.79 -0.05
C PHE A 243 -19.31 11.69 -0.32
N TRP A 244 -18.41 11.41 0.62
CA TRP A 244 -17.50 10.27 0.53
C TRP A 244 -18.24 8.94 0.68
N ALA A 245 -19.21 8.85 1.61
CA ALA A 245 -20.08 7.68 1.76
C ALA A 245 -20.92 7.41 0.51
N ALA A 246 -21.50 8.46 -0.09
CA ALA A 246 -22.22 8.37 -1.36
C ALA A 246 -21.32 7.88 -2.51
N TYR A 247 -20.07 8.35 -2.59
CA TYR A 247 -19.09 7.86 -3.56
C TYR A 247 -18.81 6.35 -3.39
N VAL A 248 -18.53 5.90 -2.16
CA VAL A 248 -18.30 4.47 -1.87
C VAL A 248 -19.53 3.63 -2.20
N GLY A 249 -20.74 4.12 -1.91
CA GLY A 249 -21.99 3.48 -2.33
C GLY A 249 -22.10 3.32 -3.85
N MET A 250 -21.78 4.36 -4.62
CA MET A 250 -21.80 4.30 -6.08
C MET A 250 -20.72 3.38 -6.65
N GLU A 251 -19.55 3.28 -6.02
CA GLU A 251 -18.51 2.32 -6.39
C GLU A 251 -18.94 0.87 -6.15
N VAL A 252 -19.63 0.59 -5.05
CA VAL A 252 -20.23 -0.74 -4.81
C VAL A 252 -21.28 -1.07 -5.88
N VAL A 253 -22.13 -0.11 -6.25
CA VAL A 253 -23.11 -0.28 -7.35
C VAL A 253 -22.39 -0.49 -8.69
N ARG A 254 -21.33 0.27 -9.00
CA ARG A 254 -20.50 0.11 -10.21
C ARG A 254 -19.92 -1.31 -10.30
N LEU A 255 -19.33 -1.81 -9.20
CA LEU A 255 -18.78 -3.17 -9.13
C LEU A 255 -19.86 -4.24 -9.31
N GLY A 256 -21.05 -4.02 -8.75
CA GLY A 256 -22.23 -4.88 -8.94
C GLY A 256 -22.68 -4.93 -10.40
N VAL A 257 -22.80 -3.78 -11.07
CA VAL A 257 -23.15 -3.67 -12.50
C VAL A 257 -22.12 -4.38 -13.36
N VAL A 258 -20.82 -4.12 -13.15
CA VAL A 258 -19.74 -4.78 -13.90
C VAL A 258 -19.81 -6.31 -13.73
N ARG A 259 -20.02 -6.80 -12.50
CA ARG A 259 -20.12 -8.23 -12.21
C ARG A 259 -21.36 -8.88 -12.82
N TYR A 260 -22.51 -8.21 -12.74
CA TYR A 260 -23.77 -8.67 -13.31
C TYR A 260 -23.63 -8.87 -14.82
N TYR A 261 -23.19 -7.85 -15.56
CA TYR A 261 -23.01 -7.96 -17.01
C TYR A 261 -21.89 -8.94 -17.40
N LYS A 262 -20.76 -9.00 -16.68
CA LYS A 262 -19.69 -10.00 -16.97
C LYS A 262 -20.18 -11.46 -16.87
N THR A 263 -21.19 -11.74 -16.04
CA THR A 263 -21.80 -13.08 -15.95
C THR A 263 -22.84 -13.37 -17.04
N HIS A 264 -23.37 -12.35 -17.71
CA HIS A 264 -24.32 -12.50 -18.83
C HIS A 264 -23.65 -12.38 -20.22
N ASP A 265 -22.52 -11.66 -20.32
CA ASP A 265 -21.76 -11.42 -21.56
C ASP A 265 -20.81 -12.59 -21.94
N VAL A 266 -20.95 -13.80 -21.36
CA VAL A 266 -20.04 -14.93 -21.63
C VAL A 266 -20.18 -15.38 -23.09
N PRO A 267 -19.18 -15.14 -23.98
CA PRO A 267 -19.32 -15.47 -25.38
C PRO A 267 -19.10 -16.96 -25.62
N THR A 268 -19.93 -17.56 -26.46
CA THR A 268 -19.67 -18.89 -27.04
C THR A 268 -18.29 -18.90 -27.69
N THR A 269 -17.51 -19.96 -27.44
CA THR A 269 -16.13 -20.12 -27.91
C THR A 269 -16.00 -19.90 -29.42
N VAL A 270 -15.38 -18.79 -29.82
CA VAL A 270 -14.91 -18.58 -31.20
C VAL A 270 -13.63 -19.40 -31.37
N GLN A 271 -13.67 -20.40 -32.24
CA GLN A 271 -12.47 -21.11 -32.69
C GLN A 271 -11.74 -20.20 -33.68
N LEU A 272 -10.50 -19.82 -33.33
CA LEU A 272 -9.56 -19.14 -34.22
C LEU A 272 -8.46 -20.14 -34.59
N ASP A 273 -8.09 -20.18 -35.86
CA ASP A 273 -7.28 -21.23 -36.46
C ASP A 273 -5.81 -20.76 -36.60
N GLY A 274 -4.93 -21.21 -35.70
CA GLY A 274 -3.50 -20.83 -35.73
C GLY A 274 -2.72 -21.08 -34.43
N GLU A 275 -2.16 -22.29 -34.25
CA GLU A 275 -1.61 -22.82 -32.98
C GLU A 275 -0.65 -21.91 -32.18
N LYS A 276 0.12 -21.02 -32.85
CA LYS A 276 1.11 -20.15 -32.18
C LYS A 276 0.53 -18.80 -31.76
N GLU A 277 -0.27 -18.18 -32.62
CA GLU A 277 -0.93 -16.91 -32.33
C GLU A 277 -2.07 -17.14 -31.33
N GLU A 278 -2.86 -18.21 -31.52
CA GLU A 278 -3.86 -18.70 -30.57
C GLU A 278 -3.27 -18.89 -29.16
N LYS A 279 -2.04 -19.41 -29.04
CA LYS A 279 -1.39 -19.58 -27.74
C LYS A 279 -1.04 -18.24 -27.08
N ILE A 280 -0.54 -17.27 -27.84
CA ILE A 280 -0.21 -15.93 -27.32
C ILE A 280 -1.49 -15.20 -26.92
N GLU A 281 -2.53 -15.21 -27.76
CA GLU A 281 -3.83 -14.60 -27.47
C GLU A 281 -4.57 -15.27 -26.31
N ARG A 282 -4.49 -16.61 -26.18
CA ARG A 282 -4.99 -17.35 -25.02
C ARG A 282 -4.23 -16.97 -23.75
N GLU A 283 -2.90 -16.83 -23.81
CA GLU A 283 -2.13 -16.33 -22.67
C GLU A 283 -2.48 -14.88 -22.32
N GLU A 284 -2.67 -14.01 -23.30
CA GLU A 284 -3.06 -12.61 -23.08
C GLU A 284 -4.46 -12.46 -22.50
N SER A 285 -5.46 -13.19 -23.02
CA SER A 285 -6.82 -13.19 -22.49
C SER A 285 -6.86 -13.71 -21.06
N ILE A 286 -6.13 -14.79 -20.73
CA ILE A 286 -5.95 -15.27 -19.35
C ILE A 286 -5.26 -14.22 -18.47
N LYS A 287 -4.25 -13.50 -18.98
CA LYS A 287 -3.58 -12.41 -18.24
C LYS A 287 -4.54 -11.23 -17.99
N LYS A 288 -5.32 -10.83 -18.99
CA LYS A 288 -6.35 -9.76 -18.92
C LYS A 288 -7.45 -10.14 -17.92
N GLU A 289 -8.01 -11.34 -18.01
CA GLU A 289 -9.06 -11.81 -17.09
C GLU A 289 -8.57 -11.90 -15.63
N LYS A 290 -7.35 -12.41 -15.40
CA LYS A 290 -6.72 -12.42 -14.08
C LYS A 290 -6.48 -11.01 -13.53
N LEU A 291 -6.15 -10.05 -14.39
CA LEU A 291 -5.98 -8.65 -14.01
C LEU A 291 -7.32 -7.99 -13.65
N GLU A 292 -8.36 -8.17 -14.47
CA GLU A 292 -9.72 -7.69 -14.19
C GLU A 292 -10.26 -8.26 -12.88
N ASN A 293 -10.16 -9.58 -12.70
CA ASN A 293 -10.67 -10.25 -11.50
C ASN A 293 -9.90 -9.77 -10.25
N TRP A 294 -8.59 -9.52 -10.37
CA TRP A 294 -7.78 -8.92 -9.30
C TRP A 294 -8.22 -7.47 -9.00
N LEU A 295 -8.40 -6.62 -10.01
CA LEU A 295 -8.82 -5.24 -9.85
C LEU A 295 -10.22 -5.14 -9.22
N TRP A 296 -11.16 -5.99 -9.66
CA TRP A 296 -12.52 -6.06 -9.10
C TRP A 296 -12.50 -6.48 -7.62
N TRP A 297 -11.73 -7.51 -7.26
CA TRP A 297 -11.58 -7.93 -5.86
C TRP A 297 -10.90 -6.86 -4.99
N LYS A 298 -9.86 -6.22 -5.50
CA LYS A 298 -9.18 -5.09 -4.84
C LYS A 298 -10.13 -3.93 -4.58
N ASP A 299 -10.89 -3.51 -5.60
CA ASP A 299 -11.89 -2.45 -5.47
C ASP A 299 -12.99 -2.84 -4.48
N LEU A 300 -13.48 -4.09 -4.51
CA LEU A 300 -14.50 -4.58 -3.58
C LEU A 300 -14.00 -4.58 -2.13
N ILE A 301 -12.81 -5.15 -1.86
CA ILE A 301 -12.23 -5.20 -0.51
C ILE A 301 -11.97 -3.78 0.02
N SER A 302 -11.45 -2.89 -0.82
CA SER A 302 -11.19 -1.50 -0.44
C SER A 302 -12.48 -0.74 -0.12
N ASN A 303 -13.51 -0.83 -0.97
CA ASN A 303 -14.80 -0.17 -0.72
C ASN A 303 -15.56 -0.79 0.45
N ALA A 304 -15.54 -2.12 0.63
CA ALA A 304 -16.15 -2.80 1.78
C ALA A 304 -15.51 -2.38 3.11
N ALA A 305 -14.20 -2.13 3.12
CA ALA A 305 -13.49 -1.62 4.28
C ALA A 305 -13.72 -0.11 4.50
N TYR A 306 -13.83 0.69 3.44
CA TYR A 306 -14.16 2.12 3.56
C TYR A 306 -15.61 2.38 3.97
N ALA A 307 -16.58 1.57 3.54
CA ALA A 307 -18.00 1.77 3.81
C ALA A 307 -18.32 2.08 5.29
N PRO A 308 -17.94 1.25 6.29
CA PRO A 308 -18.20 1.55 7.69
C PRO A 308 -17.43 2.78 8.22
N MET A 309 -16.28 3.12 7.63
CA MET A 309 -15.52 4.34 7.98
C MET A 309 -16.24 5.59 7.48
N THR A 310 -16.75 5.56 6.25
CA THR A 310 -17.51 6.67 5.64
C THR A 310 -18.77 6.98 6.45
N ILE A 311 -19.44 5.93 6.95
CA ILE A 311 -20.62 6.05 7.82
C ILE A 311 -20.21 6.59 9.20
N HIS A 312 -19.10 6.12 9.78
CA HIS A 312 -18.60 6.63 11.05
C HIS A 312 -18.33 8.14 11.00
N TRP A 313 -17.69 8.70 9.98
CA TRP A 313 -17.52 10.16 9.87
C TRP A 313 -18.74 10.93 9.34
N SER A 314 -19.80 10.23 8.88
CA SER A 314 -21.07 10.84 8.49
C SER A 314 -22.03 11.11 9.66
N LEU A 315 -21.66 10.67 10.87
CA LEU A 315 -22.41 10.78 12.13
C LEU A 315 -21.62 11.61 13.16
N GLU A 316 -22.29 12.49 13.88
CA GLU A 316 -21.66 13.41 14.85
C GLU A 316 -20.96 12.69 16.01
N GLN A 317 -21.47 11.52 16.42
CA GLN A 317 -20.93 10.72 17.52
C GLN A 317 -19.98 9.59 17.06
N GLY A 318 -19.86 9.36 15.75
CA GLY A 318 -19.17 8.19 15.21
C GLY A 318 -19.97 6.87 15.33
N LEU A 319 -19.70 5.93 14.43
CA LEU A 319 -20.22 4.55 14.51
C LEU A 319 -19.16 3.55 15.03
N LEU A 320 -17.96 3.62 14.46
CA LEU A 320 -16.81 2.78 14.85
C LEU A 320 -16.08 3.36 16.07
N SER A 321 -15.45 2.46 16.83
CA SER A 321 -14.41 2.82 17.80
C SER A 321 -13.03 2.85 17.12
N ASP A 322 -12.05 3.52 17.72
CA ASP A 322 -10.72 3.80 17.15
C ASP A 322 -10.01 2.57 16.56
N TRP A 323 -10.08 1.41 17.23
CA TRP A 323 -9.49 0.17 16.72
C TRP A 323 -10.21 -0.34 15.46
N GLY A 324 -11.52 -0.10 15.35
CA GLY A 324 -12.31 -0.44 14.16
C GLY A 324 -11.98 0.48 12.99
N VAL A 325 -11.84 1.79 13.24
CA VAL A 325 -11.36 2.76 12.24
C VAL A 325 -9.96 2.37 11.76
N GLY A 326 -9.05 2.03 12.67
CA GLY A 326 -7.71 1.54 12.35
C GLY A 326 -7.74 0.23 11.54
N ALA A 327 -8.53 -0.77 11.95
CA ALA A 327 -8.62 -2.05 11.28
C ALA A 327 -9.19 -1.94 9.85
N CYS A 328 -10.31 -1.23 9.67
CA CYS A 328 -10.89 -0.94 8.36
C CYS A 328 -9.90 -0.17 7.48
N GLY A 329 -9.23 0.85 8.03
CA GLY A 329 -8.25 1.64 7.29
C GLY A 329 -7.00 0.85 6.87
N VAL A 330 -6.53 -0.09 7.70
CA VAL A 330 -5.45 -1.02 7.35
C VAL A 330 -5.85 -1.96 6.22
N VAL A 331 -7.08 -2.50 6.23
CA VAL A 331 -7.57 -3.35 5.13
C VAL A 331 -7.71 -2.55 3.84
N ALA A 332 -8.32 -1.36 3.90
CA ALA A 332 -8.55 -0.51 2.73
C ALA A 332 -7.24 -0.01 2.12
N GLY A 333 -6.34 0.55 2.94
CA GLY A 333 -5.02 1.00 2.53
C GLY A 333 -4.13 -0.16 2.06
N GLY A 334 -4.13 -1.28 2.80
CA GLY A 334 -3.35 -2.47 2.48
C GLY A 334 -3.72 -3.11 1.14
N ALA A 335 -5.01 -3.14 0.78
CA ALA A 335 -5.46 -3.61 -0.53
C ALA A 335 -4.93 -2.72 -1.67
N LEU A 336 -4.95 -1.39 -1.49
CA LEU A 336 -4.39 -0.43 -2.44
C LEU A 336 -2.85 -0.53 -2.50
N LEU A 337 -2.19 -0.70 -1.36
CA LEU A 337 -0.73 -0.81 -1.26
C LEU A 337 -0.22 -2.10 -1.89
N ALA A 338 -0.93 -3.22 -1.73
CA ALA A 338 -0.59 -4.47 -2.41
C ALA A 338 -0.61 -4.33 -3.94
N ASP A 339 -1.58 -3.60 -4.48
CA ASP A 339 -1.66 -3.33 -5.92
C ASP A 339 -0.58 -2.34 -6.40
N ALA A 340 -0.40 -1.23 -5.69
CA ALA A 340 0.67 -0.27 -5.98
C ALA A 340 2.05 -0.94 -5.92
N TRP A 341 2.30 -1.77 -4.91
CA TRP A 341 3.52 -2.56 -4.77
C TRP A 341 3.67 -3.58 -5.90
N ARG A 342 2.59 -4.24 -6.35
CA ARG A 342 2.63 -5.14 -7.51
C ARG A 342 3.07 -4.43 -8.79
N ARG A 343 2.67 -3.17 -8.99
CA ARG A 343 3.07 -2.33 -10.14
C ARG A 343 4.55 -1.90 -10.14
N THR A 344 5.26 -2.04 -9.01
CA THR A 344 6.71 -1.74 -8.92
C THR A 344 7.62 -2.90 -9.32
N ALA A 345 7.06 -4.10 -9.54
CA ALA A 345 7.81 -5.32 -9.81
C ALA A 345 8.74 -5.20 -11.04
#